data_AF-A0A916UR59-F1
#
_entry.id   AF-A0A916UR59-F1
#
_cell.length_a   1.000
_cell.length_b   1.000
_cell.length_c   1.000
_cell.angle_alpha   90.00
_cell.angle_beta   90.00
_cell.angle_gamma   90.00
#
_symmetry.space_group_name_H-M   'P 1'
#
loop_
_entity.id
_entity.type
_entity.pdbx_description
1 polymer ?
#
loop_
_entity_poly.entity_id
_entity_poly.type
_entity_poly.pdbx_seq_one_letter_code
_entity_poly.pdbx_strand_id
1 'polypeptide(L)'
;MRVFAPNERGLEQSFGRAAAILDHIAAAGDGGMRFVEIVRQTGYSQTTVHRMMTALAAHGYIEQEGGKGAYFLGTRLFGWSSSAASRFGLGDVARLAMESLSELTGDTVYLSVRSGHLAVCLSRVVGSYPIKALAVEPGARIPLGLNAGGIALLAFIVETPHIERLLTMPELVESLAASGCSIDVVRDRIRAARHRGYALIADFVPGAGGVALPICNPQGEPVGSLSLAAISSRLKEPRLRMVLEKMADAVREIEARLRETSAHQDGTAARR
;
A
#
# COMPACT_ATOMS: atom_id res chain seq x y z
N MET A 1 -4.78 -2.91 -25.22
CA MET A 1 -3.47 -2.58 -24.62
C MET A 1 -2.42 -3.32 -25.44
N ARG A 2 -1.52 -2.63 -26.15
CA ARG A 2 -0.53 -3.30 -27.02
C ARG A 2 0.49 -4.03 -26.15
N VAL A 3 0.72 -5.30 -26.48
CA VAL A 3 1.80 -6.12 -25.94
C VAL A 3 3.07 -5.76 -26.71
N PHE A 4 4.10 -5.30 -26.02
CA PHE A 4 5.42 -5.09 -26.62
C PHE A 4 6.16 -6.43 -26.69
N ALA A 5 6.85 -6.66 -27.80
CA ALA A 5 7.53 -7.89 -28.13
C ALA A 5 8.98 -7.89 -27.59
N PRO A 6 9.56 -9.07 -27.31
CA PRO A 6 10.74 -9.21 -26.47
C PRO A 6 12.03 -8.83 -27.21
N ASN A 7 12.49 -7.61 -26.97
CA ASN A 7 13.93 -7.28 -26.98
C ASN A 7 14.33 -6.60 -25.65
N GLU A 8 13.60 -6.93 -24.58
CA GLU A 8 13.37 -6.08 -23.43
C GLU A 8 14.32 -6.32 -22.25
N ARG A 9 15.09 -7.42 -22.23
CA ARG A 9 15.89 -7.82 -21.04
C ARG A 9 16.93 -6.79 -20.56
N GLY A 10 17.51 -5.99 -21.45
CA GLY A 10 18.47 -4.93 -21.07
C GLY A 10 17.84 -3.58 -20.67
N LEU A 11 16.67 -3.27 -21.27
CA LEU A 11 15.88 -2.07 -20.99
C LEU A 11 15.04 -2.24 -19.72
N GLU A 12 14.43 -3.42 -19.52
CA GLU A 12 13.81 -3.86 -18.27
C GLU A 12 14.81 -3.81 -17.11
N GLN A 13 16.05 -4.25 -17.33
CA GLN A 13 17.09 -4.14 -16.30
C GLN A 13 17.45 -2.69 -15.97
N SER A 14 17.50 -1.80 -16.94
CA SER A 14 17.93 -0.41 -16.70
C SER A 14 16.84 0.41 -15.99
N PHE A 15 15.61 0.32 -16.47
CA PHE A 15 14.47 0.98 -15.82
C PHE A 15 14.14 0.32 -14.47
N GLY A 16 14.19 -1.01 -14.38
CA GLY A 16 13.97 -1.74 -13.14
C GLY A 16 14.98 -1.36 -12.05
N ARG A 17 16.26 -1.19 -12.40
CA ARG A 17 17.28 -0.68 -11.47
C ARG A 17 17.01 0.76 -11.03
N ALA A 18 16.59 1.62 -11.94
CA ALA A 18 16.24 3.00 -11.61
C ALA A 18 15.01 3.06 -10.68
N ALA A 19 13.99 2.25 -10.94
CA ALA A 19 12.82 2.11 -10.08
C ALA A 19 13.21 1.59 -8.69
N ALA A 20 14.06 0.56 -8.61
CA ALA A 20 14.55 0.04 -7.33
C ALA A 20 15.31 1.12 -6.52
N ILE A 21 16.16 1.92 -7.18
CA ILE A 21 16.84 3.05 -6.54
C ILE A 21 15.84 4.06 -5.97
N LEU A 22 14.80 4.42 -6.75
CA LEU A 22 13.74 5.33 -6.28
C LEU A 22 12.99 4.74 -5.09
N ASP A 23 12.67 3.45 -5.10
CA ASP A 23 12.01 2.76 -3.98
C ASP A 23 12.86 2.82 -2.70
N HIS A 24 14.18 2.61 -2.81
CA HIS A 24 15.09 2.73 -1.66
C HIS A 24 15.16 4.16 -1.12
N ILE A 25 15.28 5.16 -2.00
CA ILE A 25 15.29 6.58 -1.59
C ILE A 25 13.96 6.95 -0.93
N ALA A 26 12.83 6.49 -1.49
CA ALA A 26 11.50 6.72 -0.92
C ALA A 26 11.38 6.14 0.50
N ALA A 27 11.89 4.91 0.70
CA ALA A 27 11.86 4.23 1.99
C ALA A 27 12.71 4.91 3.08
N ALA A 28 13.67 5.77 2.70
CA ALA A 28 14.48 6.53 3.66
C ALA A 28 13.77 7.77 4.24
N GLY A 29 12.65 8.19 3.64
CA GLY A 29 11.84 9.31 4.13
C GLY A 29 12.62 10.62 4.26
N ASP A 30 12.36 11.36 5.34
CA ASP A 30 12.91 12.71 5.59
C ASP A 30 14.44 12.72 5.79
N GLY A 31 15.06 11.57 6.04
CA GLY A 31 16.52 11.46 6.15
C GLY A 31 17.24 11.42 4.80
N GLY A 32 16.52 11.12 3.72
CA GLY A 32 17.09 10.80 2.41
C GLY A 32 18.06 9.61 2.48
N MET A 33 18.71 9.27 1.36
CA MET A 33 19.66 8.16 1.32
C MET A 33 21.01 8.58 0.75
N ARG A 34 22.12 8.24 1.42
CA ARG A 34 23.46 8.51 0.89
C ARG A 34 23.81 7.54 -0.22
N PHE A 35 24.65 8.00 -1.15
CA PHE A 35 25.12 7.18 -2.28
C PHE A 35 25.65 5.80 -1.87
N VAL A 36 26.47 5.74 -0.82
CA VAL A 36 27.05 4.48 -0.31
C VAL A 36 25.97 3.53 0.19
N GLU A 37 24.90 4.05 0.78
CA GLU A 37 23.77 3.25 1.25
C GLU A 37 22.95 2.74 0.07
N ILE A 38 22.75 3.55 -0.97
CA ILE A 38 22.07 3.12 -2.21
C ILE A 38 22.83 1.95 -2.85
N VAL A 39 24.16 2.07 -2.99
CA VAL A 39 25.01 0.98 -3.49
C VAL A 39 24.85 -0.29 -2.65
N ARG A 40 24.92 -0.15 -1.32
CA ARG A 40 24.82 -1.29 -0.39
C ARG A 40 23.46 -1.96 -0.43
N GLN A 41 22.37 -1.19 -0.43
CA GLN A 41 21.01 -1.73 -0.35
C GLN A 41 20.53 -2.31 -1.68
N THR A 42 20.90 -1.70 -2.80
CA THR A 42 20.53 -2.22 -4.13
C THR A 42 21.39 -3.41 -4.56
N GLY A 43 22.61 -3.53 -4.02
CA GLY A 43 23.58 -4.54 -4.44
C GLY A 43 24.18 -4.30 -5.83
N TYR A 44 23.92 -3.14 -6.44
CA TYR A 44 24.44 -2.80 -7.76
C TYR A 44 25.87 -2.25 -7.68
N SER A 45 26.64 -2.35 -8.78
CA SER A 45 27.97 -1.76 -8.82
C SER A 45 27.93 -0.24 -8.71
N GLN A 46 28.97 0.35 -8.10
CA GLN A 46 29.11 1.80 -7.94
C GLN A 46 28.92 2.57 -9.26
N THR A 47 29.50 2.07 -10.36
CA THR A 47 29.35 2.67 -11.70
C THR A 47 27.90 2.64 -12.19
N THR A 48 27.17 1.55 -11.90
CA THR A 48 25.76 1.41 -12.29
C THR A 48 24.90 2.39 -11.50
N VAL A 49 25.07 2.44 -10.17
CA VAL A 49 24.32 3.38 -9.32
C VAL A 49 24.61 4.81 -9.74
N HIS A 50 25.89 5.18 -9.92
CA HIS A 50 26.25 6.52 -10.38
C HIS A 50 25.53 6.90 -11.68
N ARG A 51 25.59 6.05 -12.71
CA ARG A 51 24.93 6.32 -14.00
C ARG A 51 23.41 6.50 -13.86
N MET A 52 22.76 5.65 -13.06
CA MET A 52 21.31 5.75 -12.84
C MET A 52 20.94 7.01 -12.06
N MET A 53 21.70 7.32 -11.00
CA MET A 53 21.49 8.52 -10.19
C MET A 53 21.69 9.79 -11.02
N THR A 54 22.72 9.85 -11.87
CA THR A 54 22.93 10.97 -12.80
C THR A 54 21.73 11.15 -13.73
N ALA A 55 21.22 10.07 -14.33
CA ALA A 55 20.06 10.14 -15.20
C ALA A 55 18.78 10.56 -14.45
N LEU A 56 18.53 9.99 -13.27
CA LEU A 56 17.39 10.33 -12.44
C LEU A 56 17.42 11.81 -12.01
N ALA A 57 18.60 12.32 -11.62
CA ALA A 57 18.80 13.71 -11.23
C ALA A 57 18.62 14.66 -12.43
N ALA A 58 19.20 14.32 -13.59
CA ALA A 58 19.06 15.13 -14.81
C ALA A 58 17.61 15.29 -15.28
N HIS A 59 16.74 14.33 -14.95
CA HIS A 59 15.31 14.38 -15.24
C HIS A 59 14.45 14.86 -14.06
N GLY A 60 15.04 15.21 -12.92
CA GLY A 60 14.33 15.74 -11.74
C GLY A 60 13.55 14.69 -10.94
N TYR A 61 13.88 13.40 -11.08
CA TYR A 61 13.28 12.32 -10.28
C TYR A 61 13.92 12.18 -8.90
N ILE A 62 15.15 12.66 -8.75
CA ILE A 62 15.84 12.75 -7.47
C ILE A 62 16.56 14.10 -7.36
N GLU A 63 16.81 14.52 -6.14
CA GLU A 63 17.55 15.73 -5.80
C GLU A 63 18.61 15.39 -4.74
N GLN A 64 19.71 16.15 -4.70
CA GLN A 64 20.79 15.93 -3.74
C GLN A 64 20.96 17.16 -2.84
N GLU A 65 20.91 16.94 -1.52
CA GLU A 65 21.10 18.02 -0.55
C GLU A 65 22.53 18.58 -0.62
N GLY A 66 22.66 19.89 -0.84
CA GLY A 66 23.95 20.59 -0.81
C GLY A 66 25.01 20.07 -1.79
N GLY A 67 24.64 19.31 -2.83
CA GLY A 67 25.53 18.76 -3.85
C GLY A 67 26.50 17.64 -3.40
N LYS A 68 26.50 17.26 -2.12
CA LYS A 68 27.28 16.13 -1.58
C LYS A 68 26.54 15.32 -0.50
N GLY A 69 25.32 15.73 -0.14
CA GLY A 69 24.52 15.14 0.92
C GLY A 69 23.71 13.93 0.47
N ALA A 70 22.65 13.66 1.24
CA ALA A 70 21.69 12.61 0.95
C ALA A 70 20.88 12.93 -0.31
N TYR A 71 20.39 11.88 -0.96
CA TYR A 71 19.47 11.98 -2.08
C TYR A 71 18.03 11.83 -1.61
N PHE A 72 17.16 12.63 -2.20
CA PHE A 72 15.73 12.69 -1.95
C PHE A 72 14.96 12.46 -3.25
N LEU A 73 13.69 12.09 -3.14
CA LEU A 73 12.80 12.09 -4.30
C LEU A 73 12.62 13.52 -4.81
N GLY A 74 12.73 13.70 -6.13
CA GLY A 74 12.62 15.00 -6.77
C GLY A 74 11.17 15.41 -7.03
N THR A 75 10.97 16.72 -7.17
CA THR A 75 9.65 17.35 -7.34
C THR A 75 8.85 16.86 -8.57
N ARG A 76 9.50 16.27 -9.58
CA ARG A 76 8.81 15.71 -10.75
C ARG A 76 7.84 14.59 -10.38
N LEU A 77 8.18 13.79 -9.37
CA LEU A 77 7.33 12.69 -8.90
C LEU A 77 6.04 13.21 -8.25
N PHE A 78 6.09 14.38 -7.60
CA PHE A 78 4.90 15.05 -7.06
C PHE A 78 3.94 15.52 -8.17
N GLY A 79 4.48 16.02 -9.29
CA GLY A 79 3.68 16.35 -10.46
C GLY A 79 2.94 15.14 -11.03
N TRP A 80 3.61 13.98 -11.05
CA TRP A 80 3.00 12.72 -11.51
C TRP A 80 1.94 12.21 -10.54
N SER A 81 2.21 12.22 -9.23
CA SER A 81 1.22 11.79 -8.24
C SER A 81 -0.03 12.67 -8.30
N SER A 82 0.14 13.99 -8.43
CA SER A 82 -0.98 14.94 -8.55
C SER A 82 -1.80 14.70 -9.82
N SER A 83 -1.15 14.46 -10.96
CA SER A 83 -1.84 14.13 -12.21
C SER A 83 -2.58 12.80 -12.14
N ALA A 84 -2.01 11.81 -11.44
CA ALA A 84 -2.61 10.49 -11.27
C ALA A 84 -3.69 10.44 -10.18
N ALA A 85 -3.68 11.38 -9.23
CA ALA A 85 -4.58 11.41 -8.08
C ALA A 85 -6.06 11.39 -8.51
N SER A 86 -6.42 12.09 -9.60
CA SER A 86 -7.78 12.08 -10.15
C SER A 86 -8.28 10.68 -10.56
N ARG A 87 -7.38 9.79 -10.98
CA ARG A 87 -7.67 8.38 -11.31
C ARG A 87 -7.71 7.50 -10.06
N PHE A 88 -6.93 7.83 -9.03
CA PHE A 88 -6.78 7.04 -7.80
C PHE A 88 -7.47 7.70 -6.59
N GLY A 89 -8.56 8.45 -6.83
CA GLY A 89 -9.23 9.33 -5.87
C GLY A 89 -9.79 8.69 -4.59
N LEU A 90 -9.58 7.39 -4.37
CA LEU A 90 -9.91 6.72 -3.12
C LEU A 90 -9.22 7.39 -1.91
N GLY A 91 -8.00 7.90 -2.09
CA GLY A 91 -7.28 8.65 -1.04
C GLY A 91 -8.05 9.88 -0.57
N ASP A 92 -8.49 10.72 -1.52
CA ASP A 92 -9.24 11.95 -1.22
C ASP A 92 -10.61 11.64 -0.62
N VAL A 93 -11.30 10.63 -1.15
CA VAL A 93 -12.62 10.19 -0.68
C VAL A 93 -12.55 9.68 0.77
N ALA A 94 -11.49 8.95 1.11
CA ALA A 94 -11.33 8.31 2.41
C ALA A 94 -10.76 9.22 3.51
N ARG A 95 -10.12 10.34 3.14
CA ARG A 95 -9.35 11.17 4.08
C ARG A 95 -10.13 11.55 5.35
N LEU A 96 -11.32 12.14 5.20
CA LEU A 96 -12.12 12.58 6.36
C LEU A 96 -12.59 11.41 7.24
N ALA A 97 -12.97 10.28 6.63
CA ALA A 97 -13.39 9.09 7.37
C ALA A 97 -12.22 8.47 8.15
N MET A 98 -11.02 8.49 7.57
CA MET A 98 -9.79 8.05 8.24
C MET A 98 -9.41 8.97 9.42
N GLU A 99 -9.50 10.29 9.23
CA GLU A 99 -9.25 11.30 10.28
C GLU A 99 -10.19 11.07 11.48
N SER A 100 -11.49 10.99 11.22
CA SER A 100 -12.51 10.72 12.25
C SER A 100 -12.29 9.38 12.95
N LEU A 101 -12.02 8.30 12.19
CA LEU A 101 -11.75 6.99 12.79
C LEU A 101 -10.51 7.00 13.67
N SER A 102 -9.44 7.68 13.23
CA SER A 102 -8.20 7.79 14.01
C SER A 102 -8.40 8.61 15.28
N GLU A 103 -9.19 9.69 15.22
CA GLU A 103 -9.56 10.49 16.39
C GLU A 103 -10.38 9.69 17.40
N LEU A 104 -11.42 8.98 16.94
CA LEU A 104 -12.31 8.18 17.78
C LEU A 104 -11.61 7.01 18.46
N THR A 105 -10.68 6.36 17.75
CA THR A 105 -9.97 5.18 18.27
C THR A 105 -8.68 5.56 19.00
N GLY A 106 -8.06 6.68 18.63
CA GLY A 106 -6.70 7.05 19.01
C GLY A 106 -5.63 6.19 18.32
N ASP A 107 -5.99 5.24 17.46
CA ASP A 107 -5.04 4.31 16.83
C ASP A 107 -4.69 4.77 15.40
N THR A 108 -3.68 4.14 14.79
CA THR A 108 -3.21 4.52 13.44
C THR A 108 -4.05 3.83 12.38
N VAL A 109 -4.56 4.61 11.43
CA VAL A 109 -5.42 4.15 10.34
C VAL A 109 -4.66 4.21 9.01
N TYR A 110 -4.82 3.19 8.19
CA TYR A 110 -4.19 3.08 6.87
C TYR A 110 -5.24 2.81 5.80
N LEU A 111 -5.02 3.44 4.65
CA LEU A 111 -5.72 3.11 3.42
C LEU A 111 -4.75 2.39 2.50
N SER A 112 -5.15 1.23 1.98
CA SER A 112 -4.35 0.48 1.01
C SER A 112 -5.15 0.11 -0.22
N VAL A 113 -4.47 0.00 -1.36
CA VAL A 113 -5.04 -0.51 -2.61
C VAL A 113 -4.21 -1.66 -3.14
N ARG A 114 -4.84 -2.50 -3.96
CA ARG A 114 -4.13 -3.60 -4.62
C ARG A 114 -3.42 -3.09 -5.88
N SER A 115 -2.15 -3.46 -6.02
CA SER A 115 -1.35 -3.28 -7.23
C SER A 115 -0.67 -4.61 -7.58
N GLY A 116 -1.28 -5.39 -8.46
CA GLY A 116 -0.80 -6.74 -8.78
C GLY A 116 -0.88 -7.66 -7.55
N HIS A 117 0.27 -8.19 -7.12
CA HIS A 117 0.45 -9.05 -5.95
C HIS A 117 0.78 -8.27 -4.66
N LEU A 118 0.72 -6.93 -4.69
CA LEU A 118 1.09 -6.06 -3.57
C LEU A 118 -0.12 -5.26 -3.08
N ALA A 119 -0.16 -5.00 -1.78
CA ALA A 119 -0.93 -3.92 -1.17
C ALA A 119 -0.03 -2.67 -1.08
N VAL A 120 -0.50 -1.56 -1.64
CA VAL A 120 0.18 -0.26 -1.60
C VAL A 120 -0.53 0.64 -0.61
N CYS A 121 0.18 1.14 0.39
CA CYS A 121 -0.36 2.12 1.33
C CYS A 121 -0.50 3.47 0.64
N LEU A 122 -1.73 3.96 0.48
CA LEU A 122 -1.99 5.27 -0.12
C LEU A 122 -1.93 6.40 0.91
N SER A 123 -2.42 6.14 2.11
CA SER A 123 -2.53 7.15 3.16
C SER A 123 -2.42 6.52 4.54
N ARG A 124 -1.91 7.33 5.48
CA ARG A 124 -1.78 7.00 6.89
C ARG A 124 -2.24 8.20 7.72
N VAL A 125 -3.13 7.95 8.67
CA VAL A 125 -3.51 8.91 9.71
C VAL A 125 -3.06 8.37 11.06
N VAL A 126 -2.24 9.15 11.76
CA VAL A 126 -1.64 8.75 13.05
C VAL A 126 -2.54 9.25 14.19
N GLY A 127 -3.02 8.30 14.99
CA GLY A 127 -3.87 8.62 16.15
C GLY A 127 -3.09 9.14 17.36
N SER A 128 -3.85 9.58 18.36
CA SER A 128 -3.35 10.22 19.59
C SER A 128 -2.82 9.25 20.65
N TYR A 129 -3.01 7.94 20.50
CA TYR A 129 -2.57 6.98 21.50
C TYR A 129 -1.03 6.97 21.62
N PRO A 130 -0.46 6.98 22.85
CA PRO A 130 0.99 7.18 23.03
C PRO A 130 1.88 6.10 22.39
N ILE A 131 1.44 4.84 22.37
CA ILE A 131 2.21 3.73 21.80
C ILE A 131 1.70 3.44 20.39
N LYS A 132 2.46 3.87 19.39
CA LYS A 132 2.07 3.83 17.98
C LYS A 132 2.64 2.60 17.27
N ALA A 133 1.79 1.90 16.55
CA ALA A 133 2.20 0.82 15.64
C ALA A 133 2.41 1.39 14.22
N LEU A 134 3.57 2.02 14.00
CA LEU A 134 3.94 2.66 12.73
C LEU A 134 4.79 1.70 11.88
N ALA A 135 4.18 0.61 11.42
CA ALA A 135 4.90 -0.42 10.65
C ALA A 135 4.91 -0.17 9.13
N VAL A 136 4.13 0.82 8.64
CA VAL A 136 3.92 1.05 7.22
C VAL A 136 3.98 2.55 6.91
N GLU A 137 4.73 2.92 5.89
CA GLU A 137 4.78 4.29 5.35
C GLU A 137 3.86 4.43 4.13
N PRO A 138 3.28 5.61 3.87
CA PRO A 138 2.65 5.90 2.58
C PRO A 138 3.61 5.60 1.43
N GLY A 139 3.10 4.96 0.37
CA GLY A 139 3.89 4.46 -0.76
C GLY A 139 4.49 3.07 -0.54
N ALA A 140 4.55 2.56 0.69
CA ALA A 140 5.08 1.23 0.97
C ALA A 140 4.28 0.14 0.25
N ARG A 141 5.01 -0.85 -0.28
CA ARG A 141 4.48 -1.95 -1.06
C ARG A 141 4.67 -3.25 -0.26
N ILE A 142 3.57 -3.85 0.16
CA ILE A 142 3.57 -5.01 1.05
C ILE A 142 2.96 -6.20 0.32
N PRO A 143 3.58 -7.40 0.34
CA PRO A 143 2.99 -8.61 -0.24
C PRO A 143 1.56 -8.85 0.25
N LEU A 144 0.65 -9.14 -0.67
CA LEU A 144 -0.73 -9.45 -0.29
C LEU A 144 -0.77 -10.64 0.66
N GLY A 145 -1.55 -10.52 1.72
CA GLY A 145 -1.67 -11.55 2.76
C GLY A 145 -0.65 -11.48 3.89
N LEU A 146 0.39 -10.64 3.78
CA LEU A 146 1.36 -10.45 4.85
C LEU A 146 0.77 -9.61 6.01
N ASN A 147 0.02 -8.55 5.68
CA ASN A 147 -0.62 -7.65 6.65
C ASN A 147 -2.17 -7.77 6.62
N ALA A 148 -2.84 -7.17 7.61
CA ALA A 148 -4.30 -7.24 7.72
C ALA A 148 -5.03 -6.62 6.52
N GLY A 149 -4.54 -5.48 6.01
CA GLY A 149 -5.10 -4.81 4.83
C GLY A 149 -5.01 -5.66 3.56
N GLY A 150 -3.90 -6.36 3.36
CA GLY A 150 -3.68 -7.29 2.26
C GLY A 150 -4.53 -8.55 2.38
N ILE A 151 -4.75 -9.06 3.59
CA ILE A 151 -5.72 -10.14 3.82
C ILE A 151 -7.14 -9.66 3.50
N ALA A 152 -7.55 -8.45 3.89
CA ALA A 152 -8.86 -7.91 3.53
C ALA A 152 -9.02 -7.77 2.01
N LEU A 153 -7.99 -7.30 1.30
CA LEU A 153 -7.99 -7.21 -0.15
C LEU A 153 -8.11 -8.58 -0.85
N LEU A 154 -7.68 -9.67 -0.23
CA LEU A 154 -7.80 -11.03 -0.77
C LEU A 154 -9.10 -11.72 -0.35
N ALA A 155 -9.45 -11.63 0.92
CA ALA A 155 -10.50 -12.43 1.53
C ALA A 155 -11.90 -12.10 1.00
N PHE A 156 -12.11 -10.87 0.54
CA PHE A 156 -13.41 -10.39 0.09
C PHE A 156 -13.52 -10.23 -1.43
N ILE A 157 -12.55 -10.76 -2.20
CA ILE A 157 -12.71 -10.92 -3.65
C ILE A 157 -13.79 -11.99 -3.89
N VAL A 158 -14.79 -11.64 -4.69
CA VAL A 158 -15.96 -12.48 -4.98
C VAL A 158 -15.60 -13.67 -5.87
N GLU A 159 -14.72 -13.47 -6.86
CA GLU A 159 -14.32 -14.51 -7.80
C GLU A 159 -13.23 -15.43 -7.26
N THR A 160 -13.59 -16.64 -6.82
CA THR A 160 -12.65 -17.67 -6.35
C THR A 160 -11.51 -17.97 -7.34
N PRO A 161 -11.74 -18.11 -8.66
CA PRO A 161 -10.65 -18.33 -9.62
C PRO A 161 -9.66 -17.16 -9.72
N HIS A 162 -10.09 -15.94 -9.41
CA HIS A 162 -9.21 -14.77 -9.36
C HIS A 162 -8.26 -14.85 -8.15
N ILE A 163 -8.79 -15.22 -6.98
CA ILE A 163 -7.96 -15.37 -5.78
C ILE A 163 -6.92 -16.47 -5.98
N GLU A 164 -7.30 -17.65 -6.48
CA GLU A 164 -6.34 -18.74 -6.67
C GLU A 164 -5.23 -18.35 -7.64
N ARG A 165 -5.55 -17.64 -8.74
CA ARG A 165 -4.53 -17.08 -9.63
C ARG A 165 -3.52 -16.21 -8.87
N LEU A 166 -4.01 -15.28 -8.04
CA LEU A 166 -3.14 -14.43 -7.21
C LEU A 166 -2.28 -15.24 -6.24
N LEU A 167 -2.87 -16.21 -5.53
CA LEU A 167 -2.17 -17.04 -4.56
C LEU A 167 -1.12 -17.97 -5.20
N THR A 168 -1.26 -18.27 -6.49
CA THR A 168 -0.29 -19.06 -7.26
C THR A 168 0.75 -18.23 -8.03
N MET A 169 0.68 -16.89 -7.95
CA MET A 169 1.69 -16.04 -8.62
C MET A 169 3.08 -16.26 -8.00
N PRO A 170 4.11 -16.59 -8.80
CA PRO A 170 5.47 -16.78 -8.30
C PRO A 170 5.98 -15.58 -7.50
N GLU A 171 5.71 -14.36 -7.97
CA GLU A 171 6.17 -13.12 -7.32
C GLU A 171 5.56 -12.95 -5.92
N LEU A 172 4.29 -13.35 -5.74
CA LEU A 172 3.65 -13.31 -4.44
C LEU A 172 4.26 -14.35 -3.50
N VAL A 173 4.41 -15.59 -3.97
CA VAL A 173 4.92 -16.71 -3.18
C VAL A 173 6.35 -16.42 -2.72
N GLU A 174 7.21 -15.93 -3.61
CA GLU A 174 8.59 -15.55 -3.31
C GLU A 174 8.65 -14.39 -2.31
N SER A 175 7.85 -13.34 -2.52
CA SER A 175 7.85 -12.17 -1.62
C SER A 175 7.34 -12.50 -0.21
N LEU A 176 6.33 -13.39 -0.11
CA LEU A 176 5.85 -13.90 1.16
C LEU A 176 6.92 -14.75 1.86
N ALA A 177 7.56 -15.66 1.13
CA ALA A 177 8.62 -16.51 1.67
C ALA A 177 9.81 -15.68 2.18
N ALA A 178 10.24 -14.65 1.43
CA ALA A 178 11.27 -13.70 1.86
C ALA A 178 10.88 -12.93 3.14
N SER A 179 9.58 -12.79 3.40
CA SER A 179 9.03 -12.17 4.61
C SER A 179 8.70 -13.17 5.71
N GLY A 180 9.13 -14.44 5.58
CA GLY A 180 8.88 -15.50 6.56
C GLY A 180 7.41 -15.97 6.64
N CYS A 181 6.62 -15.73 5.61
CA CYS A 181 5.20 -16.12 5.55
C CYS A 181 4.96 -17.13 4.43
N SER A 182 4.22 -18.21 4.71
CA SER A 182 3.84 -19.19 3.69
C SER A 182 2.47 -18.88 3.08
N ILE A 183 2.25 -19.35 1.86
CA ILE A 183 0.95 -19.20 1.20
C ILE A 183 -0.18 -19.91 1.95
N ASP A 184 0.11 -21.00 2.64
CA ASP A 184 -0.89 -21.74 3.42
C ASP A 184 -1.34 -20.94 4.65
N VAL A 185 -0.42 -20.23 5.29
CA VAL A 185 -0.77 -19.26 6.35
C VAL A 185 -1.67 -18.15 5.80
N VAL A 186 -1.40 -17.66 4.59
CA VAL A 186 -2.27 -16.68 3.92
C VAL A 186 -3.66 -17.26 3.66
N ARG A 187 -3.76 -18.50 3.18
CA ARG A 187 -5.05 -19.20 2.96
C ARG A 187 -5.85 -19.37 4.26
N ASP A 188 -5.19 -19.74 5.36
CA ASP A 188 -5.82 -19.85 6.68
C ASP A 188 -6.38 -18.49 7.14
N ARG A 189 -5.58 -17.43 7.00
CA ARG A 189 -5.99 -16.06 7.35
C ARG A 189 -7.16 -15.58 6.50
N ILE A 190 -7.20 -15.90 5.20
CA ILE A 190 -8.32 -15.61 4.30
C ILE A 190 -9.59 -16.32 4.78
N ARG A 191 -9.51 -17.63 5.07
CA ARG A 191 -10.65 -18.41 5.57
C ARG A 191 -11.19 -17.84 6.88
N ALA A 192 -10.29 -17.55 7.82
CA ALA A 192 -10.66 -16.93 9.09
C ALA A 192 -11.31 -15.54 8.88
N ALA A 193 -10.79 -14.73 7.94
CA ALA A 193 -11.32 -13.41 7.65
C ALA A 193 -12.72 -13.45 7.05
N ARG A 194 -12.97 -14.38 6.12
CA ARG A 194 -14.30 -14.62 5.55
C ARG A 194 -15.30 -15.04 6.62
N HIS A 195 -14.92 -15.96 7.50
CA HIS A 195 -15.80 -16.44 8.56
C HIS A 195 -16.22 -15.34 9.55
N ARG A 196 -15.30 -14.45 9.93
CA ARG A 196 -15.55 -13.38 10.92
C ARG A 196 -16.03 -12.05 10.33
N GLY A 197 -15.91 -11.87 9.01
CA GLY A 197 -16.28 -10.63 8.32
C GLY A 197 -15.22 -9.51 8.37
N TYR A 198 -14.01 -9.79 8.86
CA TYR A 198 -12.90 -8.83 8.91
C TYR A 198 -11.55 -9.54 8.88
N ALA A 199 -10.49 -8.86 8.47
CA ALA A 199 -9.12 -9.36 8.63
C ALA A 199 -8.54 -8.92 9.97
N LEU A 200 -7.81 -9.80 10.65
CA LEU A 200 -7.08 -9.49 11.89
C LEU A 200 -5.80 -10.32 11.90
N ILE A 201 -4.69 -9.63 12.16
CA ILE A 201 -3.36 -10.17 12.43
C ILE A 201 -2.93 -9.56 13.76
N ALA A 202 -2.84 -10.38 14.81
CA ALA A 202 -2.58 -9.89 16.16
C ALA A 202 -1.12 -9.47 16.39
N ASP A 203 -0.18 -10.04 15.64
CA ASP A 203 1.26 -9.87 15.82
C ASP A 203 1.93 -9.75 14.44
N PHE A 204 1.75 -8.59 13.81
CA PHE A 204 2.38 -8.26 12.52
C PHE A 204 3.85 -7.87 12.73
N VAL A 205 4.10 -7.09 13.79
CA VAL A 205 5.41 -6.86 14.38
C VAL A 205 5.29 -7.20 15.87
N PRO A 206 6.37 -7.65 16.55
CA PRO A 206 6.29 -8.09 17.94
C PRO A 206 5.53 -7.11 18.85
N GLY A 207 4.37 -7.53 19.35
CA GLY A 207 3.53 -6.77 20.27
C GLY A 207 2.53 -5.80 19.61
N ALA A 208 2.45 -5.76 18.28
CA ALA A 208 1.49 -4.96 17.55
C ALA A 208 0.93 -5.66 16.31
N GLY A 209 -0.34 -5.40 16.06
CA GLY A 209 -1.08 -6.02 14.97
C GLY A 209 -1.97 -5.02 14.25
N GLY A 210 -2.91 -5.55 13.48
CA GLY A 210 -3.94 -4.74 12.87
C GLY A 210 -5.19 -5.53 12.51
N VAL A 211 -6.27 -4.78 12.38
CA VAL A 211 -7.58 -5.22 11.91
C VAL A 211 -7.90 -4.46 10.62
N ALA A 212 -8.63 -5.08 9.68
CA ALA A 212 -8.97 -4.45 8.42
C ALA A 212 -10.32 -4.91 7.86
N LEU A 213 -10.95 -3.99 7.14
CA LEU A 213 -12.15 -4.23 6.35
C LEU A 213 -11.85 -3.89 4.88
N PRO A 214 -12.47 -4.60 3.91
CA PRO A 214 -12.42 -4.20 2.52
C PRO A 214 -13.21 -2.91 2.32
N ILE A 215 -12.83 -2.13 1.31
CA ILE A 215 -13.65 -1.07 0.73
C ILE A 215 -14.03 -1.58 -0.66
N CYS A 216 -15.33 -1.78 -0.89
CA CYS A 216 -15.83 -2.36 -2.13
C CYS A 216 -16.43 -1.32 -3.07
N ASN A 217 -16.31 -1.57 -4.37
CA ASN A 217 -17.08 -0.85 -5.38
C ASN A 217 -18.56 -1.32 -5.39
N PRO A 218 -19.44 -0.68 -6.18
CA PRO A 218 -20.85 -1.07 -6.27
C PRO A 218 -21.08 -2.51 -6.76
N GLN A 219 -20.11 -3.09 -7.45
CA GLN A 219 -20.12 -4.49 -7.91
C GLN A 219 -19.71 -5.49 -6.82
N GLY A 220 -19.35 -4.99 -5.62
CA GLY A 220 -18.92 -5.82 -4.50
C GLY A 220 -17.45 -6.24 -4.57
N GLU A 221 -16.66 -5.68 -5.48
CA GLU A 221 -15.24 -5.99 -5.60
C GLU A 221 -14.41 -5.08 -4.67
N PRO A 222 -13.45 -5.63 -3.92
CA PRO A 222 -12.53 -4.82 -3.11
C PRO A 222 -11.65 -3.93 -3.98
N VAL A 223 -11.84 -2.61 -3.88
CA VAL A 223 -11.00 -1.58 -4.53
C VAL A 223 -9.95 -1.02 -3.59
N GLY A 224 -10.12 -1.22 -2.28
CA GLY A 224 -9.16 -0.85 -1.26
C GLY A 224 -9.40 -1.62 0.03
N SER A 225 -8.62 -1.31 1.05
CA SER A 225 -8.88 -1.72 2.43
C SER A 225 -8.61 -0.59 3.39
N LEU A 226 -9.47 -0.51 4.42
CA LEU A 226 -9.30 0.34 5.57
C LEU A 226 -8.76 -0.54 6.70
N SER A 227 -7.55 -0.27 7.17
CA SER A 227 -6.96 -1.00 8.29
C SER A 227 -6.60 -0.08 9.44
N LEU A 228 -6.62 -0.64 10.65
CA LEU A 228 -6.21 0.02 11.88
C LEU A 228 -5.14 -0.82 12.54
N ALA A 229 -4.03 -0.18 12.90
CA ALA A 229 -2.94 -0.81 13.64
C ALA A 229 -2.88 -0.30 15.08
N ALA A 230 -2.69 -1.24 16.01
CA ALA A 230 -2.57 -0.97 17.43
C ALA A 230 -1.72 -2.06 18.10
N ILE A 231 -1.26 -1.79 19.33
CA ILE A 231 -0.65 -2.83 20.16
C ILE A 231 -1.64 -3.98 20.40
N SER A 232 -1.15 -5.22 20.46
CA SER A 232 -2.00 -6.42 20.47
C SER A 232 -2.97 -6.45 21.66
N SER A 233 -2.62 -5.82 22.78
CA SER A 233 -3.49 -5.70 23.96
C SER A 233 -4.75 -4.86 23.71
N ARG A 234 -4.71 -3.92 22.75
CA ARG A 234 -5.85 -3.07 22.36
C ARG A 234 -6.74 -3.70 21.29
N LEU A 235 -6.25 -4.74 20.61
CA LEU A 235 -7.01 -5.51 19.62
C LEU A 235 -7.70 -6.73 20.25
N LYS A 236 -8.21 -6.55 21.47
CA LYS A 236 -8.94 -7.58 22.23
C LYS A 236 -10.33 -7.07 22.60
N GLU A 237 -11.23 -8.00 22.91
CA GLU A 237 -12.54 -7.66 23.44
C GLU A 237 -12.43 -6.95 24.80
N PRO A 238 -13.35 -6.02 25.13
CA PRO A 238 -14.51 -5.56 24.34
C PRO A 238 -14.17 -4.47 23.31
N ARG A 239 -12.92 -3.98 23.30
CA ARG A 239 -12.50 -2.84 22.47
C ARG A 239 -12.52 -3.19 20.97
N LEU A 240 -12.10 -4.40 20.62
CA LEU A 240 -12.06 -4.86 19.22
C LEU A 240 -13.42 -4.69 18.54
N ARG A 241 -14.53 -5.01 19.24
CA ARG A 241 -15.88 -4.83 18.72
C ARG A 241 -16.21 -3.37 18.42
N MET A 242 -15.94 -2.47 19.37
CA MET A 242 -16.13 -1.03 19.16
C MET A 242 -15.31 -0.52 17.97
N VAL A 243 -14.05 -0.96 17.86
CA VAL A 243 -13.19 -0.59 16.72
C VAL A 243 -13.79 -1.07 15.40
N LEU A 244 -14.24 -2.32 15.32
CA LEU A 244 -14.86 -2.88 14.13
C LEU A 244 -16.15 -2.15 13.74
N GLU A 245 -16.98 -1.77 14.70
CA GLU A 245 -18.19 -0.97 14.47
C GLU A 245 -17.84 0.38 13.83
N LYS A 246 -16.86 1.10 14.39
CA LYS A 246 -16.41 2.40 13.84
C LYS A 246 -15.73 2.26 12.49
N MET A 247 -14.97 1.20 12.28
CA MET A 247 -14.39 0.91 10.96
C MET A 247 -15.48 0.62 9.93
N ALA A 248 -16.54 -0.10 10.30
CA ALA A 248 -17.65 -0.39 9.40
C ALA A 248 -18.45 0.88 9.04
N ASP A 249 -18.66 1.79 10.00
CA ASP A 249 -19.21 3.13 9.74
C ASP A 249 -18.36 3.89 8.71
N ALA A 250 -17.05 3.96 8.94
CA ALA A 250 -16.11 4.64 8.05
C ALA A 250 -16.08 4.02 6.63
N VAL A 251 -16.05 2.69 6.52
CA VAL A 251 -16.11 2.00 5.22
C VAL A 251 -17.41 2.35 4.48
N ARG A 252 -18.57 2.32 5.14
CA ARG A 252 -19.84 2.69 4.51
C ARG A 252 -19.85 4.13 3.99
N GLU A 253 -19.28 5.07 4.75
CA GLU A 253 -19.15 6.47 4.32
C GLU A 253 -18.27 6.59 3.05
N ILE A 254 -17.14 5.89 3.03
CA ILE A 254 -16.21 5.85 1.89
C ILE A 254 -16.91 5.27 0.66
N GLU A 255 -17.57 4.12 0.80
CA GLU A 255 -18.26 3.43 -0.30
C GLU A 255 -19.45 4.24 -0.85
N ALA A 256 -20.13 5.02 0.00
CA ALA A 256 -21.19 5.92 -0.45
C ALA A 256 -20.63 7.06 -1.31
N ARG A 257 -19.53 7.69 -0.89
CA ARG A 257 -18.87 8.75 -1.67
C ARG A 257 -18.25 8.24 -2.98
N LEU A 258 -17.73 7.01 -2.99
CA LEU A 258 -17.26 6.37 -4.21
C LEU A 258 -18.39 6.24 -5.24
N ARG A 259 -19.58 5.83 -4.81
CA ARG A 259 -20.78 5.74 -5.67
C ARG A 259 -21.15 7.08 -6.29
N GLU A 260 -21.15 8.16 -5.50
CA GLU A 260 -21.46 9.51 -5.96
C GLU A 260 -20.45 10.02 -7.01
N THR A 261 -19.17 9.71 -6.80
CA THR A 261 -18.07 10.12 -7.69
C THR A 261 -18.13 9.36 -9.03
N SER A 262 -18.38 8.05 -9.00
CA SER A 262 -18.55 7.24 -10.22
C SER A 262 -19.76 7.71 -11.04
N ALA A 263 -20.89 8.03 -10.40
CA ALA A 263 -22.08 8.54 -11.09
C ALA A 263 -21.85 9.89 -11.79
N HIS A 264 -21.01 10.77 -11.21
CA HIS A 264 -20.65 12.05 -11.83
C HIS A 264 -19.73 11.89 -13.05
N GLN A 265 -18.83 10.90 -13.04
CA GLN A 265 -17.93 10.63 -14.17
C GLN A 265 -18.68 10.04 -15.38
N ASP A 266 -19.62 9.13 -15.14
CA ASP A 266 -20.44 8.52 -16.21
C ASP A 266 -21.39 9.53 -16.88
N GLY A 267 -21.99 10.45 -16.11
CA GLY A 267 -22.85 11.51 -16.64
C GLY A 267 -22.11 12.59 -17.45
N THR A 268 -20.81 12.76 -17.22
CA THR A 268 -19.97 13.71 -17.96
C THR A 268 -19.40 13.09 -19.25
N ALA A 269 -19.14 11.78 -19.23
CA ALA A 269 -18.73 11.01 -20.41
C ALA A 269 -19.86 10.80 -21.42
N ALA A 270 -21.12 10.65 -20.96
CA ALA A 270 -22.29 10.50 -21.83
C ALA A 270 -22.76 11.80 -22.53
N ARG A 271 -22.13 12.94 -22.23
CA ARG A 271 -22.45 14.26 -22.81
C ARG A 271 -21.38 14.76 -23.81
N ARG A 272 -20.42 13.93 -24.19
CA ARG A 272 -19.43 14.20 -25.24
C ARG A 272 -19.57 13.18 -26.36
#